data_AF-A0A815E6R0-F1
#
_entry.id   AF-A0A815E6R0-F1
#
_cell.length_a   1.000
_cell.length_b   1.000
_cell.length_c   1.000
_cell.angle_alpha   90.00
_cell.angle_beta   90.00
_cell.angle_gamma   90.00
#
_symmetry.space_group_name_H-M   'P 1'
#
loop_
_entity.id
_entity.type
_entity.pdbx_description
1 polymer ?
#
loop_
_entity_poly.entity_id
_entity_poly.type
_entity_poly.pdbx_seq_one_letter_code
_entity_poly.pdbx_strand_id
1 'polypeptide(L)'
;MLLFATIIVSLGVSQADDPLRPQYHMMPPKNWLNDPNGPVYYNGYYHMFFQHNPNAAVWGDMHWGHCYSEDMVHWIHLPVAIAPDQPYDKNGIFTGSTTLVDGIPVIIYTGITETNEQVQCQARPANLSDPTLTSWIKSPLNPIITHPNGRDPATAFEDDYNNYYLIYGFGTDELGGQAVLFTSKDFSNWTYLHPIHSNHYDNFWECPDIFNVSNRIVLKASLRGQDFWAIGDFDPTNLIFVPVGNDLGEYTQLIDQGKFYASKSFYDPLNDQQVIMGWTAEDDNQGEQRGWQGLHTLPRAIFLSDDGLQLRTRPIEALQSLRNEKTHRHFQNVILPTVIPFVLVPDVSGNQIEIIINWQFSMNQNLDFGMSVLSTSDGSQQTNIGIITQRNTSVMMNWDLAGWDYFSVPNIHQWSDCQPVCDQDTKCQAWTFVTDRQINNNCFLKSGIPLLNSNAACVSGVKQKGLDQQPVWIYIDRTLSQTNPAAAHSPLHGTIWMEPSSSLLNGQWFLGLNIFIDHSIIEVFEPKGGRVAITARVYPEKENAKYLGVYVHEASTDENKIIINTLDIWTLNTIWT
;
A
#
# COMPACT_ATOMS: atom_id res chain seq x y z
N MET A 1 21.45 -56.17 -17.09
CA MET A 1 20.26 -55.31 -17.08
C MET A 1 20.61 -54.09 -16.23
N LEU A 2 21.26 -53.09 -16.85
CA LEU A 2 21.60 -51.82 -16.22
C LEU A 2 20.43 -50.86 -16.49
N LEU A 3 19.76 -50.39 -15.43
CA LEU A 3 18.83 -49.27 -15.54
C LEU A 3 19.65 -47.97 -15.60
N PHE A 4 19.58 -47.30 -16.75
CA PHE A 4 19.94 -45.89 -16.85
C PHE A 4 18.85 -45.08 -16.16
N ALA A 5 19.19 -44.40 -15.06
CA ALA A 5 18.38 -43.34 -14.51
C ALA A 5 18.57 -42.10 -15.39
N THR A 6 17.53 -41.74 -16.13
CA THR A 6 17.48 -40.49 -16.89
C THR A 6 17.45 -39.33 -15.89
N ILE A 7 18.55 -38.60 -15.76
CA ILE A 7 18.58 -37.31 -15.07
C ILE A 7 17.84 -36.33 -15.99
N ILE A 8 16.60 -35.98 -15.62
CA ILE A 8 15.93 -34.81 -16.17
C ILE A 8 16.59 -33.61 -15.51
N VAL A 9 17.52 -32.98 -16.20
CA VAL A 9 17.95 -31.62 -15.87
C VAL A 9 16.77 -30.73 -16.26
N SER A 10 16.02 -30.22 -15.28
CA SER A 10 15.13 -29.09 -15.57
C SER A 10 16.02 -27.94 -15.99
N LEU A 11 15.89 -27.53 -17.25
CA LEU A 11 16.40 -26.24 -17.72
C LEU A 11 15.49 -25.19 -17.08
N GLY A 12 15.72 -24.91 -15.79
CA GLY A 12 15.11 -23.76 -15.13
C GLY A 12 15.62 -22.52 -15.83
N VAL A 13 14.70 -21.69 -16.32
CA VAL A 13 15.00 -20.28 -16.64
C VAL A 13 15.67 -19.70 -15.40
N SER A 14 16.82 -19.05 -15.56
CA SER A 14 17.46 -18.33 -14.44
C SER A 14 16.41 -17.44 -13.80
N GLN A 15 16.31 -17.38 -12.47
CA GLN A 15 15.34 -16.49 -11.81
C GLN A 15 15.51 -15.02 -12.22
N ALA A 16 16.71 -14.64 -12.69
CA ALA A 16 16.98 -13.32 -13.25
C ALA A 16 16.31 -13.06 -14.61
N ASP A 17 15.95 -14.12 -15.35
CA ASP A 17 15.37 -14.04 -16.71
C ASP A 17 13.83 -14.21 -16.70
N ASP A 18 13.20 -14.28 -15.53
CA ASP A 18 11.74 -14.37 -15.40
C ASP A 18 11.08 -13.05 -15.86
N PRO A 19 10.21 -13.07 -16.88
CA PRO A 19 9.61 -11.86 -17.44
C PRO A 19 8.67 -11.12 -16.47
N LEU A 20 8.23 -11.77 -15.38
CA LEU A 20 7.39 -11.16 -14.35
C LEU A 20 8.20 -10.52 -13.23
N ARG A 21 9.53 -10.70 -13.20
CA ARG A 21 10.40 -10.24 -12.12
C ARG A 21 10.61 -8.72 -12.17
N PRO A 22 10.13 -7.96 -11.17
CA PRO A 22 10.36 -6.51 -11.08
C PRO A 22 11.87 -6.19 -11.01
N GLN A 23 12.26 -5.06 -11.58
CA GLN A 23 13.65 -4.64 -11.72
C GLN A 23 13.99 -3.38 -10.93
N TYR A 24 13.00 -2.61 -10.51
CA TYR A 24 13.16 -1.41 -9.71
C TYR A 24 12.28 -1.37 -8.44
N HIS A 25 11.71 -2.52 -8.06
CA HIS A 25 11.13 -2.75 -6.73
C HIS A 25 12.00 -3.69 -5.92
N MET A 26 12.08 -3.45 -4.61
CA MET A 26 12.90 -4.28 -3.73
C MET A 26 12.29 -5.68 -3.60
N MET A 27 13.13 -6.68 -3.80
CA MET A 27 12.76 -8.10 -3.73
C MET A 27 14.01 -8.93 -3.38
N PRO A 28 13.86 -10.15 -2.83
CA PRO A 28 15.01 -10.98 -2.53
C PRO A 28 15.58 -11.54 -3.84
N PRO A 29 16.87 -11.96 -3.89
CA PRO A 29 17.44 -12.57 -5.09
C PRO A 29 16.64 -13.80 -5.55
N LYS A 30 16.04 -14.50 -4.58
CA LYS A 30 15.21 -15.70 -4.74
C LYS A 30 14.30 -15.87 -3.53
N ASN A 31 13.38 -16.83 -3.58
CA ASN A 31 12.56 -17.28 -2.47
C ASN A 31 11.54 -16.23 -1.95
N TRP A 32 11.08 -16.39 -0.73
CA TRP A 32 9.98 -15.62 -0.14
C TRP A 32 10.47 -14.34 0.54
N LEU A 33 9.76 -13.24 0.33
CA LEU A 33 9.84 -12.00 1.08
C LEU A 33 8.43 -11.54 1.50
N ASN A 34 8.29 -11.11 2.75
CA ASN A 34 7.12 -10.35 3.19
C ASN A 34 7.50 -9.02 3.86
N ASP A 35 7.17 -8.84 5.13
CA ASP A 35 7.14 -7.55 5.80
C ASP A 35 8.49 -6.80 5.69
N PRO A 36 8.49 -5.49 5.40
CA PRO A 36 9.63 -4.64 5.64
C PRO A 36 9.96 -4.60 7.14
N ASN A 37 11.23 -4.76 7.47
CA ASN A 37 11.70 -4.86 8.85
C ASN A 37 12.78 -3.80 9.11
N GLY A 38 12.66 -3.14 10.26
CA GLY A 38 13.65 -2.19 10.78
C GLY A 38 14.37 -1.24 9.80
N PRO A 39 13.68 -0.58 8.86
CA PRO A 39 14.32 0.41 8.01
C PRO A 39 14.96 1.52 8.85
N VAL A 40 16.20 1.91 8.53
CA VAL A 40 16.96 2.91 9.29
C VAL A 40 18.02 3.58 8.43
N TYR A 41 18.26 4.87 8.66
CA TYR A 41 19.46 5.54 8.17
C TYR A 41 20.53 5.53 9.25
N TYR A 42 21.71 4.98 8.95
CA TYR A 42 22.83 4.91 9.89
C TYR A 42 24.17 5.13 9.16
N ASN A 43 24.97 6.06 9.69
CA ASN A 43 26.35 6.32 9.28
C ASN A 43 26.58 6.43 7.75
N GLY A 44 25.69 7.13 7.05
CA GLY A 44 25.79 7.34 5.61
C GLY A 44 24.89 6.44 4.75
N TYR A 45 24.31 5.39 5.33
CA TYR A 45 23.61 4.34 4.58
C TYR A 45 22.18 4.14 5.07
N TYR A 46 21.28 3.92 4.10
CA TYR A 46 19.96 3.36 4.35
C TYR A 46 20.07 1.84 4.45
N HIS A 47 19.54 1.27 5.50
CA HIS A 47 19.38 -0.17 5.64
C HIS A 47 17.91 -0.54 5.56
N MET A 48 17.61 -1.62 4.84
CA MET A 48 16.30 -2.26 4.82
C MET A 48 16.48 -3.72 5.17
N PHE A 49 15.73 -4.18 6.17
CA PHE A 49 15.58 -5.60 6.45
C PHE A 49 14.20 -6.08 5.99
N PHE A 50 14.01 -7.38 5.90
CA PHE A 50 12.71 -7.95 5.54
C PHE A 50 12.57 -9.37 6.02
N GLN A 51 11.34 -9.79 6.31
CA GLN A 51 11.02 -11.19 6.53
C GLN A 51 11.40 -11.99 5.28
N HIS A 52 12.22 -13.03 5.46
CA HIS A 52 12.77 -13.81 4.36
C HIS A 52 12.82 -15.31 4.70
N ASN A 53 12.41 -16.16 3.75
CA ASN A 53 12.74 -17.58 3.79
C ASN A 53 13.96 -17.84 2.88
N PRO A 54 15.16 -18.13 3.42
CA PRO A 54 16.35 -18.35 2.61
C PRO A 54 16.33 -19.69 1.85
N ASN A 55 15.37 -20.56 2.13
CA ASN A 55 15.33 -21.94 1.67
C ASN A 55 14.18 -22.24 0.69
N ALA A 56 13.09 -21.47 0.68
CA ALA A 56 11.95 -21.74 -0.19
C ALA A 56 11.12 -20.49 -0.54
N ALA A 57 10.45 -20.52 -1.68
CA ALA A 57 9.53 -19.47 -2.14
C ALA A 57 8.12 -19.62 -1.52
N VAL A 58 8.06 -19.96 -0.24
CA VAL A 58 6.85 -20.07 0.57
C VAL A 58 7.12 -19.55 1.98
N TRP A 59 6.07 -19.15 2.69
CA TRP A 59 6.18 -18.75 4.09
C TRP A 59 6.63 -19.92 4.99
N GLY A 60 7.52 -19.65 5.93
CA GLY A 60 8.13 -20.60 6.87
C GLY A 60 9.65 -20.39 7.01
N ASP A 61 10.24 -20.82 8.14
CA ASP A 61 11.68 -20.64 8.41
C ASP A 61 12.12 -19.16 8.29
N MET A 62 11.40 -18.26 8.96
CA MET A 62 11.59 -16.81 8.82
C MET A 62 12.90 -16.32 9.42
N HIS A 63 13.64 -15.58 8.59
CA HIS A 63 14.86 -14.84 8.89
C HIS A 63 14.67 -13.36 8.55
N TRP A 64 15.63 -12.52 8.92
CA TRP A 64 15.72 -11.16 8.39
C TRP A 64 16.74 -11.09 7.25
N GLY A 65 16.25 -10.97 6.02
CA GLY A 65 17.06 -10.56 4.87
C GLY A 65 17.51 -9.12 5.02
N HIS A 66 18.52 -8.71 4.23
CA HIS A 66 19.17 -7.41 4.40
C HIS A 66 19.61 -6.82 3.07
N CYS A 67 19.30 -5.55 2.86
CA CYS A 67 19.85 -4.71 1.81
C CYS A 67 20.34 -3.39 2.42
N TYR A 68 21.30 -2.76 1.75
CA TYR A 68 21.69 -1.39 2.05
C TYR A 68 21.80 -0.54 0.78
N SER A 69 21.71 0.77 0.95
CA SER A 69 21.70 1.76 -0.12
C SER A 69 22.30 3.08 0.36
N GLU A 70 22.91 3.85 -0.56
CA GLU A 70 23.38 5.22 -0.28
C GLU A 70 22.30 6.27 -0.61
N ASP A 71 21.32 5.93 -1.45
CA ASP A 71 20.36 6.88 -2.02
C ASP A 71 18.89 6.44 -1.90
N MET A 72 18.64 5.31 -1.22
CA MET A 72 17.33 4.66 -1.05
C MET A 72 16.73 4.13 -2.37
N VAL A 73 17.48 4.21 -3.48
CA VAL A 73 17.05 3.81 -4.81
C VAL A 73 17.84 2.60 -5.27
N HIS A 74 19.16 2.66 -5.27
CA HIS A 74 20.03 1.58 -5.69
C HIS A 74 20.44 0.73 -4.49
N TRP A 75 20.18 -0.57 -4.57
CA TRP A 75 20.32 -1.49 -3.44
C TRP A 75 21.31 -2.60 -3.74
N ILE A 76 22.07 -2.97 -2.72
CA ILE A 76 22.94 -4.14 -2.72
C ILE A 76 22.39 -5.13 -1.71
N HIS A 77 22.18 -6.38 -2.15
CA HIS A 77 21.84 -7.48 -1.26
C HIS A 77 23.03 -7.82 -0.34
N LEU A 78 22.73 -7.95 0.93
CA LEU A 78 23.66 -8.40 1.96
C LEU A 78 23.26 -9.81 2.44
N PRO A 79 24.15 -10.53 3.14
CA PRO A 79 23.77 -11.77 3.82
C PRO A 79 22.61 -11.55 4.79
N VAL A 80 21.91 -12.64 5.13
CA VAL A 80 20.89 -12.65 6.19
C VAL A 80 21.47 -12.03 7.46
N ALA A 81 20.78 -11.03 8.01
CA ALA A 81 21.24 -10.27 9.17
C ALA A 81 21.00 -11.01 10.49
N ILE A 82 19.81 -11.62 10.64
CA ILE A 82 19.43 -12.34 11.86
C ILE A 82 18.68 -13.63 11.48
N ALA A 83 19.06 -14.75 12.10
CA ALA A 83 18.54 -16.09 11.86
C ALA A 83 18.02 -16.75 13.15
N PRO A 84 17.01 -17.65 13.10
CA PRO A 84 16.63 -18.50 14.24
C PRO A 84 17.82 -19.31 14.76
N ASP A 85 18.24 -19.06 16.00
CA ASP A 85 19.39 -19.77 16.60
C ASP A 85 19.33 -19.93 18.12
N GLN A 86 18.28 -19.42 18.78
CA GLN A 86 18.06 -19.55 20.22
C GLN A 86 16.68 -20.16 20.53
N PRO A 87 16.44 -20.69 21.75
CA PRO A 87 15.14 -21.23 22.13
C PRO A 87 13.97 -20.23 22.02
N TYR A 88 14.23 -18.94 22.22
CA TYR A 88 13.21 -17.88 22.17
C TYR A 88 12.82 -17.45 20.75
N ASP A 89 13.56 -17.88 19.73
CA ASP A 89 13.26 -17.61 18.32
C ASP A 89 13.40 -18.85 17.43
N LYS A 90 13.37 -20.03 18.05
CA LYS A 90 13.67 -21.31 17.41
C LYS A 90 12.79 -21.59 16.19
N ASN A 91 11.52 -21.20 16.25
CA ASN A 91 10.54 -21.47 15.21
C ASN A 91 10.39 -20.31 14.20
N GLY A 92 11.13 -19.20 14.39
CA GLY A 92 11.12 -18.08 13.46
C GLY A 92 11.50 -16.76 14.13
N ILE A 93 12.01 -15.85 13.31
CA ILE A 93 12.26 -14.44 13.64
C ILE A 93 11.28 -13.62 12.81
N PHE A 94 10.25 -13.10 13.46
CA PHE A 94 9.19 -12.29 12.87
C PHE A 94 9.54 -10.80 12.87
N THR A 95 8.59 -9.98 12.41
CA THR A 95 8.75 -8.55 12.16
C THR A 95 9.14 -7.76 13.40
N GLY A 96 9.76 -6.61 13.16
CA GLY A 96 10.29 -5.70 14.16
C GLY A 96 10.83 -4.43 13.54
N SER A 97 11.41 -3.59 14.39
CA SER A 97 11.88 -2.26 14.02
C SER A 97 13.27 -1.98 14.58
N THR A 98 13.94 -0.97 14.00
CA THR A 98 15.25 -0.51 14.46
C THR A 98 15.09 0.86 15.10
N THR A 99 15.61 1.03 16.32
CA THR A 99 15.65 2.32 17.03
C THR A 99 17.10 2.75 17.21
N LEU A 100 17.40 4.04 17.00
CA LEU A 100 18.71 4.61 17.36
C LEU A 100 18.70 4.94 18.87
N VAL A 101 19.42 4.16 19.66
CA VAL A 101 19.60 4.37 21.11
C VAL A 101 21.01 4.89 21.33
N ASP A 102 21.14 6.13 21.81
CA ASP A 102 22.44 6.83 21.92
C ASP A 102 23.23 6.83 20.59
N GLY A 103 22.52 6.95 19.47
CA GLY A 103 23.11 6.91 18.13
C GLY A 103 23.48 5.50 17.64
N ILE A 104 23.22 4.44 18.42
CA ILE A 104 23.49 3.05 18.04
C ILE A 104 22.19 2.40 17.54
N PRO A 105 22.16 1.75 16.37
CA PRO A 105 20.98 1.03 15.92
C PRO A 105 20.77 -0.22 16.79
N VAL A 106 19.57 -0.35 17.35
CA VAL A 106 19.13 -1.48 18.15
C VAL A 106 17.87 -2.05 17.50
N ILE A 107 17.90 -3.33 17.15
CA ILE A 107 16.73 -4.04 16.64
C ILE A 107 15.94 -4.60 17.83
N ILE A 108 14.62 -4.37 17.82
CA ILE A 108 13.67 -5.18 18.58
C ILE A 108 12.80 -5.92 17.57
N TYR A 109 12.68 -7.24 17.71
CA TYR A 109 11.93 -8.12 16.82
C TYR A 109 11.10 -9.13 17.61
N THR A 110 10.10 -9.74 16.97
CA THR A 110 9.35 -10.84 17.56
C THR A 110 10.03 -12.19 17.31
N GLY A 111 10.46 -12.89 18.34
CA GLY A 111 10.90 -14.28 18.28
C GLY A 111 9.73 -15.25 18.48
N ILE A 112 9.76 -16.38 17.78
CA ILE A 112 8.82 -17.48 17.97
C ILE A 112 9.50 -18.61 18.73
N THR A 113 9.04 -18.85 19.96
CA THR A 113 9.62 -19.86 20.85
C THR A 113 9.32 -21.28 20.36
N GLU A 114 9.96 -22.28 20.96
CA GLU A 114 9.67 -23.70 20.72
C GLU A 114 8.21 -24.09 20.99
N THR A 115 7.53 -23.35 21.87
CA THR A 115 6.10 -23.53 22.20
C THR A 115 5.17 -22.65 21.37
N ASN A 116 5.70 -21.97 20.34
CA ASN A 116 4.99 -21.01 19.47
C ASN A 116 4.43 -19.79 20.20
N GLU A 117 5.08 -19.36 21.28
CA GLU A 117 4.80 -18.05 21.89
C GLU A 117 5.50 -16.95 21.11
N GLN A 118 4.86 -15.79 20.98
CA GLN A 118 5.41 -14.58 20.38
C GLN A 118 6.01 -13.72 21.50
N VAL A 119 7.33 -13.58 21.50
CA VAL A 119 8.09 -12.85 22.51
C VAL A 119 8.95 -11.79 21.85
N GLN A 120 9.27 -10.69 22.54
CA GLN A 120 10.09 -9.63 21.96
C GLN A 120 11.55 -9.80 22.36
N CYS A 121 12.43 -9.74 21.36
CA CYS A 121 13.85 -10.00 21.45
C CYS A 121 14.63 -8.81 20.90
N GLN A 122 15.85 -8.62 21.40
CA GLN A 122 16.70 -7.49 21.08
C GLN A 122 18.03 -7.95 20.47
N ALA A 123 18.53 -7.21 19.48
CA ALA A 123 19.85 -7.40 18.90
C ALA A 123 20.56 -6.06 18.65
N ARG A 124 21.90 -6.07 18.72
CA ARG A 124 22.76 -4.92 18.41
C ARG A 124 23.83 -5.30 17.39
N PRO A 125 24.38 -4.36 16.59
CA PRO A 125 25.48 -4.66 15.70
C PRO A 125 26.70 -5.17 16.47
N ALA A 126 27.37 -6.18 15.92
CA ALA A 126 28.63 -6.69 16.46
C ALA A 126 29.79 -5.71 16.21
N ASN A 127 29.69 -4.88 15.17
CA ASN A 127 30.73 -3.94 14.76
C ASN A 127 30.10 -2.64 14.24
N LEU A 128 30.17 -1.56 15.02
CA LEU A 128 29.63 -0.24 14.64
C LEU A 128 30.43 0.47 13.54
N SER A 129 31.65 0.01 13.25
CA SER A 129 32.49 0.55 12.16
C SER A 129 32.26 -0.16 10.83
N ASP A 130 31.48 -1.24 10.81
CA ASP A 130 31.07 -1.90 9.57
C ASP A 130 29.88 -1.15 8.95
N PRO A 131 30.04 -0.48 7.80
CA PRO A 131 28.94 0.25 7.16
C PRO A 131 27.82 -0.67 6.67
N THR A 132 28.09 -1.98 6.52
CA THR A 132 27.10 -2.94 6.03
C THR A 132 26.21 -3.51 7.13
N LEU A 133 26.57 -3.36 8.42
CA LEU A 133 25.83 -3.91 9.56
C LEU A 133 25.44 -5.39 9.39
N THR A 134 26.35 -6.22 8.86
CA THR A 134 26.03 -7.62 8.49
C THR A 134 26.03 -8.60 9.67
N SER A 135 26.51 -8.20 10.84
CA SER A 135 26.62 -9.05 12.02
C SER A 135 25.92 -8.43 13.22
N TRP A 136 25.04 -9.21 13.86
CA TRP A 136 24.24 -8.81 15.00
C TRP A 136 24.43 -9.76 16.18
N ILE A 137 24.52 -9.21 17.39
CA ILE A 137 24.60 -9.93 18.65
C ILE A 137 23.25 -9.83 19.35
N LYS A 138 22.59 -10.97 19.55
CA LYS A 138 21.35 -11.05 20.33
C LYS A 138 21.64 -10.85 21.82
N SER A 139 20.76 -10.11 22.49
CA SER A 139 20.91 -9.84 23.92
C SER A 139 20.87 -11.14 24.74
N PRO A 140 21.75 -11.30 25.76
CA PRO A 140 21.65 -12.43 26.69
C PRO A 140 20.41 -12.34 27.61
N LEU A 141 19.71 -11.20 27.62
CA LEU A 141 18.48 -11.00 28.36
C LEU A 141 17.23 -11.39 27.56
N ASN A 142 17.38 -11.86 26.31
CA ASN A 142 16.23 -12.25 25.51
C ASN A 142 15.51 -13.49 26.08
N PRO A 143 14.17 -13.54 25.99
CA PRO A 143 13.29 -12.46 25.51
C PRO A 143 13.18 -11.31 26.53
N ILE A 144 13.20 -10.07 26.03
CA ILE A 144 13.08 -8.86 26.87
C ILE A 144 11.62 -8.52 27.23
N ILE A 145 10.65 -9.05 26.48
CA ILE A 145 9.22 -8.99 26.79
C ILE A 145 8.58 -10.33 26.44
N THR A 146 7.84 -10.94 27.36
CA THR A 146 7.13 -12.21 27.11
C THR A 146 5.61 -12.07 27.02
N HIS A 147 5.05 -10.99 27.58
CA HIS A 147 3.60 -10.79 27.64
C HIS A 147 3.20 -9.31 27.44
N PRO A 148 2.01 -9.05 26.85
CA PRO A 148 1.10 -10.05 26.27
C PRO A 148 1.65 -10.72 25.00
N ASN A 149 1.09 -11.88 24.63
CA ASN A 149 1.49 -12.68 23.46
C ASN A 149 1.08 -11.96 22.17
N GLY A 150 1.92 -11.02 21.73
CA GLY A 150 1.72 -10.18 20.55
C GLY A 150 3.03 -10.02 19.76
N ARG A 151 3.02 -9.20 18.71
CA ARG A 151 4.11 -9.15 17.74
C ARG A 151 4.32 -7.79 17.10
N ASP A 152 5.40 -7.68 16.35
CA ASP A 152 5.74 -6.58 15.45
C ASP A 152 6.04 -5.26 16.19
N PRO A 153 7.06 -5.24 17.07
CA PRO A 153 7.46 -4.03 17.78
C PRO A 153 7.80 -2.90 16.82
N ALA A 154 7.20 -1.73 17.04
CA ALA A 154 7.45 -0.49 16.32
C ALA A 154 8.82 0.10 16.68
N THR A 155 9.24 1.15 15.96
CA THR A 155 10.38 1.97 16.40
C THR A 155 9.99 2.62 17.73
N ALA A 156 10.85 2.49 18.74
CA ALA A 156 10.58 3.07 20.04
C ALA A 156 10.78 4.60 20.00
N PHE A 157 10.02 5.32 20.82
CA PHE A 157 10.11 6.77 20.98
C PHE A 157 10.48 7.13 22.42
N GLU A 158 10.97 8.35 22.65
CA GLU A 158 11.49 8.80 23.95
C GLU A 158 10.79 10.09 24.38
N ASP A 159 10.57 10.28 25.69
CA ASP A 159 10.12 11.56 26.26
C ASP A 159 11.27 12.44 26.75
N ASP A 160 10.95 13.67 27.17
CA ASP A 160 11.92 14.63 27.71
C ASP A 160 12.57 14.19 29.05
N TYR A 161 12.17 13.04 29.61
CA TYR A 161 12.64 12.50 30.90
C TYR A 161 13.44 11.19 30.72
N ASN A 162 13.86 10.90 29.50
CA ASN A 162 14.57 9.69 29.11
C ASN A 162 13.81 8.41 29.49
N ASN A 163 12.49 8.39 29.28
CA ASN A 163 11.72 7.16 29.20
C ASN A 163 11.58 6.76 27.74
N TYR A 164 11.97 5.54 27.42
CA TYR A 164 11.63 4.91 26.16
C TYR A 164 10.23 4.32 26.23
N TYR A 165 9.52 4.38 25.11
CA TYR A 165 8.22 3.80 24.90
C TYR A 165 8.24 2.92 23.66
N LEU A 166 7.64 1.75 23.77
CA LEU A 166 7.54 0.77 22.69
C LEU A 166 6.10 0.33 22.55
N ILE A 167 5.63 0.23 21.31
CA ILE A 167 4.36 -0.38 20.98
C ILE A 167 4.55 -1.65 20.16
N TYR A 168 3.68 -2.62 20.34
CA TYR A 168 3.55 -3.76 19.43
C TYR A 168 2.09 -4.21 19.34
N GLY A 169 1.80 -5.02 18.32
CA GLY A 169 0.46 -5.47 17.97
C GLY A 169 -0.03 -6.59 18.89
N PHE A 170 -1.26 -6.46 19.37
CA PHE A 170 -1.94 -7.47 20.18
C PHE A 170 -3.45 -7.46 19.89
N GLY A 171 -4.16 -8.44 20.41
CA GLY A 171 -5.62 -8.43 20.43
C GLY A 171 -6.21 -9.81 20.70
N THR A 172 -7.50 -9.81 21.02
CA THR A 172 -8.33 -11.01 21.14
C THR A 172 -9.75 -10.71 20.66
N ASP A 173 -10.58 -11.74 20.48
CA ASP A 173 -12.01 -11.55 20.16
C ASP A 173 -12.75 -10.70 21.21
N GLU A 174 -12.31 -10.75 22.48
CA GLU A 174 -12.92 -9.98 23.57
C GLU A 174 -12.40 -8.53 23.62
N LEU A 175 -11.11 -8.32 23.38
CA LEU A 175 -10.45 -7.01 23.56
C LEU A 175 -10.42 -6.17 22.29
N GLY A 176 -10.68 -6.77 21.13
CA GLY A 176 -10.38 -6.18 19.83
C GLY A 176 -8.87 -6.09 19.58
N GLY A 177 -8.50 -5.54 18.43
CA GLY A 177 -7.13 -5.26 18.05
C GLY A 177 -6.58 -4.03 18.77
N GLN A 178 -5.32 -4.10 19.19
CA GLN A 178 -4.69 -3.12 20.05
C GLN A 178 -3.22 -2.91 19.71
N ALA A 179 -2.72 -1.69 19.92
CA ALA A 179 -1.30 -1.42 20.07
C ALA A 179 -0.98 -1.32 21.57
N VAL A 180 -0.27 -2.30 22.11
CA VAL A 180 0.09 -2.36 23.54
C VAL A 180 1.32 -1.50 23.84
N LEU A 181 1.29 -0.71 24.91
CA LEU A 181 2.35 0.22 25.28
C LEU A 181 3.21 -0.33 26.42
N PHE A 182 4.52 -0.17 26.26
CA PHE A 182 5.54 -0.48 27.24
C PHE A 182 6.41 0.74 27.51
N THR A 183 7.04 0.78 28.68
CA THR A 183 8.07 1.77 29.00
C THR A 183 9.36 1.14 29.52
N SER A 184 10.50 1.79 29.27
CA SER A 184 11.81 1.39 29.76
C SER A 184 12.68 2.61 30.05
N LYS A 185 13.61 2.48 31.00
CA LYS A 185 14.66 3.48 31.27
C LYS A 185 16.02 3.13 30.65
N ASP A 186 16.22 1.88 30.25
CA ASP A 186 17.52 1.33 29.84
C ASP A 186 17.45 0.52 28.53
N PHE A 187 16.30 0.58 27.85
CA PHE A 187 16.00 -0.13 26.62
C PHE A 187 16.10 -1.67 26.73
N SER A 188 16.17 -2.21 27.95
CA SER A 188 16.41 -3.63 28.22
C SER A 188 15.34 -4.22 29.13
N ASN A 189 14.96 -3.50 30.18
CA ASN A 189 13.89 -3.85 31.10
C ASN A 189 12.63 -3.07 30.72
N TRP A 190 11.61 -3.78 30.25
CA TRP A 190 10.37 -3.20 29.76
C TRP A 190 9.21 -3.51 30.71
N THR A 191 8.43 -2.48 31.04
CA THR A 191 7.23 -2.60 31.87
C THR A 191 6.01 -2.36 31.01
N TYR A 192 5.09 -3.34 30.96
CA TYR A 192 3.79 -3.17 30.33
C TYR A 192 2.97 -2.10 31.07
N LEU A 193 2.31 -1.22 30.31
CA LEU A 193 1.41 -0.21 30.85
C LEU A 193 -0.05 -0.59 30.56
N HIS A 194 -0.50 -0.30 29.34
CA HIS A 194 -1.84 -0.52 28.81
C HIS A 194 -1.79 -0.35 27.28
N PRO A 195 -2.87 -0.56 26.52
CA PRO A 195 -2.90 -0.15 25.12
C PRO A 195 -2.72 1.37 24.95
N ILE A 196 -1.89 1.80 24.00
CA ILE A 196 -1.87 3.22 23.59
C ILE A 196 -3.16 3.57 22.83
N HIS A 197 -3.71 2.60 22.09
CA HIS A 197 -4.98 2.68 21.39
C HIS A 197 -5.51 1.28 21.06
N SER A 198 -6.82 1.17 20.87
CA SER A 198 -7.51 -0.10 20.57
C SER A 198 -8.87 0.15 19.94
N ASN A 199 -9.34 -0.75 19.09
CA ASN A 199 -10.74 -0.78 18.64
C ASN A 199 -11.17 -2.20 18.22
N HIS A 200 -12.42 -2.34 17.77
CA HIS A 200 -13.03 -3.63 17.41
C HIS A 200 -13.27 -3.79 15.89
N TYR A 201 -12.50 -3.10 15.04
CA TYR A 201 -12.57 -3.34 13.60
C TYR A 201 -11.92 -4.67 13.19
N ASP A 202 -10.99 -5.15 14.01
CA ASP A 202 -10.34 -6.45 13.89
C ASP A 202 -10.06 -6.99 15.30
N ASN A 203 -9.70 -8.28 15.41
CA ASN A 203 -9.40 -8.94 16.67
C ASN A 203 -7.90 -8.94 16.99
N PHE A 204 -7.06 -8.53 16.04
CA PHE A 204 -5.61 -8.42 16.22
C PHE A 204 -5.05 -7.33 15.30
N TRP A 205 -4.13 -6.52 15.79
CA TRP A 205 -3.37 -5.58 14.95
C TRP A 205 -1.97 -6.10 14.69
N GLU A 206 -1.53 -6.06 13.44
CA GLU A 206 -0.17 -6.37 13.03
C GLU A 206 0.60 -5.08 12.74
N CYS A 207 1.92 -5.15 12.80
CA CYS A 207 2.84 -4.11 12.35
C CYS A 207 2.41 -2.67 12.72
N PRO A 208 2.10 -2.38 14.00
CA PRO A 208 1.83 -1.01 14.39
C PRO A 208 3.06 -0.13 14.16
N ASP A 209 2.80 1.13 13.89
CA ASP A 209 3.81 2.16 13.75
C ASP A 209 3.27 3.48 14.30
N ILE A 210 4.14 4.29 14.90
CA ILE A 210 3.76 5.59 15.45
C ILE A 210 4.87 6.59 15.18
N PHE A 211 4.51 7.70 14.53
CA PHE A 211 5.49 8.69 14.10
C PHE A 211 4.85 10.08 14.00
N ASN A 212 5.70 11.10 13.95
CA ASN A 212 5.29 12.49 13.84
C ASN A 212 5.45 12.98 12.40
N VAL A 213 4.43 13.64 11.87
CA VAL A 213 4.48 14.36 10.59
C VAL A 213 3.91 15.75 10.82
N SER A 214 4.69 16.80 10.59
CA SER A 214 4.25 18.20 10.70
C SER A 214 3.54 18.54 12.03
N ASN A 215 4.05 18.04 13.16
CA ASN A 215 3.47 18.21 14.51
C ASN A 215 2.09 17.54 14.69
N ARG A 216 1.84 16.45 13.98
CA ARG A 216 0.73 15.55 14.23
C ARG A 216 1.26 14.15 14.43
N ILE A 217 0.65 13.42 15.35
CA ILE A 217 1.00 12.03 15.56
C ILE A 217 0.12 11.20 14.63
N VAL A 218 0.77 10.31 13.90
CA VAL A 218 0.13 9.31 13.06
C VAL A 218 0.32 7.97 13.75
N LEU A 219 -0.78 7.29 14.03
CA LEU A 219 -0.78 5.88 14.40
C LEU A 219 -1.16 5.08 13.15
N LYS A 220 -0.39 4.05 12.85
CA LYS A 220 -0.62 3.13 11.73
C LYS A 220 -0.71 1.71 12.28
N ALA A 221 -1.57 0.88 11.70
CA ALA A 221 -1.64 -0.55 11.98
C ALA A 221 -2.10 -1.32 10.75
N SER A 222 -1.70 -2.60 10.69
CA SER A 222 -2.16 -3.56 9.70
C SER A 222 -3.31 -4.39 10.29
N LEU A 223 -4.48 -4.35 9.65
CA LEU A 223 -5.67 -5.08 10.08
C LEU A 223 -6.53 -5.45 8.88
N ARG A 224 -7.26 -6.57 8.94
CA ARG A 224 -8.15 -7.05 7.86
C ARG A 224 -7.45 -7.16 6.49
N GLY A 225 -6.14 -7.46 6.48
CA GLY A 225 -5.34 -7.57 5.25
C GLY A 225 -5.03 -6.23 4.57
N GLN A 226 -5.18 -5.10 5.26
CA GLN A 226 -4.88 -3.76 4.77
C GLN A 226 -4.17 -2.91 5.84
N ASP A 227 -3.54 -1.82 5.41
CA ASP A 227 -2.86 -0.89 6.29
C ASP A 227 -3.65 0.41 6.45
N PHE A 228 -4.03 0.67 7.69
CA PHE A 228 -4.79 1.85 8.08
C PHE A 228 -3.92 2.82 8.85
N TRP A 229 -4.28 4.10 8.79
CA TRP A 229 -3.69 5.16 9.60
C TRP A 229 -4.78 5.91 10.39
N ALA A 230 -4.36 6.68 11.38
CA ALA A 230 -5.18 7.68 12.04
C ALA A 230 -4.28 8.83 12.45
N ILE A 231 -4.77 10.06 12.31
CA ILE A 231 -4.14 11.25 12.89
C ILE A 231 -4.75 11.50 14.25
N GLY A 232 -3.95 11.86 15.22
CA GLY A 232 -4.44 12.12 16.57
C GLY A 232 -3.47 12.91 17.43
N ASP A 233 -3.95 13.18 18.64
CA ASP A 233 -3.15 13.77 19.71
C ASP A 233 -2.66 12.67 20.64
N PHE A 234 -1.45 12.84 21.19
CA PHE A 234 -0.96 12.00 22.27
C PHE A 234 -1.21 12.72 23.60
N ASP A 235 -1.97 12.09 24.49
CA ASP A 235 -2.14 12.56 25.86
C ASP A 235 -0.93 12.12 26.69
N PRO A 236 -0.01 13.04 27.05
CA PRO A 236 1.21 12.67 27.78
C PRO A 236 0.94 12.30 29.25
N THR A 237 -0.25 12.58 29.79
CA THR A 237 -0.60 12.24 31.18
C THR A 237 -1.04 10.80 31.27
N ASN A 238 -1.91 10.38 30.35
CA ASN A 238 -2.45 9.03 30.32
C ASN A 238 -1.70 8.10 29.35
N LEU A 239 -0.77 8.64 28.56
CA LEU A 239 0.01 7.92 27.55
C LEU A 239 -0.87 7.17 26.54
N ILE A 240 -1.91 7.84 26.05
CA ILE A 240 -2.86 7.30 25.07
C ILE A 240 -2.87 8.16 23.81
N PHE A 241 -3.15 7.51 22.68
CA PHE A 241 -3.42 8.18 21.41
C PHE A 241 -4.93 8.41 21.28
N VAL A 242 -5.31 9.65 20.93
CA VAL A 242 -6.70 10.04 20.74
C VAL A 242 -6.89 10.44 19.27
N PRO A 243 -7.57 9.60 18.46
CA PRO A 243 -7.84 9.92 17.07
C PRO A 243 -8.62 11.23 16.90
N VAL A 244 -8.28 12.00 15.88
CA VAL A 244 -9.00 13.20 15.45
C VAL A 244 -9.71 12.88 14.14
N GLY A 245 -11.04 12.81 14.18
CA GLY A 245 -11.87 12.49 13.01
C GLY A 245 -12.13 10.99 12.90
N ASN A 246 -11.48 10.32 11.95
CA ASN A 246 -11.65 8.89 11.69
C ASN A 246 -10.62 8.06 12.46
N ASP A 247 -10.94 6.79 12.68
CA ASP A 247 -10.08 5.85 13.38
C ASP A 247 -9.48 4.79 12.44
N LEU A 248 -8.48 4.06 12.92
CA LEU A 248 -7.91 2.87 12.28
C LEU A 248 -9.01 1.85 11.96
N GLY A 249 -9.03 1.33 10.73
CA GLY A 249 -10.02 0.36 10.26
C GLY A 249 -11.19 0.97 9.48
N GLU A 250 -11.30 2.29 9.44
CA GLU A 250 -12.24 2.99 8.55
C GLU A 250 -11.64 3.13 7.14
N TYR A 251 -12.38 2.76 6.09
CA TYR A 251 -11.83 2.63 4.72
C TYR A 251 -11.38 3.94 4.07
N THR A 252 -11.73 5.09 4.66
CA THR A 252 -11.13 6.38 4.27
C THR A 252 -9.66 6.52 4.70
N GLN A 253 -9.20 5.69 5.63
CA GLN A 253 -7.90 5.79 6.27
C GLN A 253 -6.89 4.76 5.76
N LEU A 254 -7.01 4.33 4.51
CA LEU A 254 -6.02 3.44 3.89
C LEU A 254 -4.79 4.23 3.44
N ILE A 255 -3.61 3.63 3.59
CA ILE A 255 -2.36 4.16 3.02
C ILE A 255 -2.30 3.94 1.51
N ASP A 256 -2.82 2.79 1.07
CA ASP A 256 -2.91 2.37 -0.32
C ASP A 256 -4.21 1.57 -0.51
N GLN A 257 -4.88 1.79 -1.63
CA GLN A 257 -6.20 1.21 -1.90
C GLN A 257 -6.11 -0.18 -2.58
N GLY A 258 -4.90 -0.68 -2.80
CA GLY A 258 -4.61 -1.95 -3.44
C GLY A 258 -3.86 -2.94 -2.54
N LYS A 259 -2.85 -3.60 -3.09
CA LYS A 259 -2.04 -4.63 -2.44
C LYS A 259 -0.85 -4.01 -1.69
N PHE A 260 -1.09 -3.66 -0.43
CA PHE A 260 -0.10 -3.03 0.44
C PHE A 260 -0.37 -3.45 1.88
N TYR A 261 0.61 -4.11 2.50
CA TYR A 261 0.45 -4.66 3.85
C TYR A 261 1.74 -4.56 4.67
N ALA A 262 1.61 -4.72 5.99
CA ALA A 262 2.73 -4.78 6.93
C ALA A 262 3.73 -3.61 6.79
N SER A 263 3.25 -2.45 6.35
CA SER A 263 4.12 -1.33 6.04
C SER A 263 4.80 -0.79 7.27
N LYS A 264 6.01 -0.30 7.06
CA LYS A 264 6.85 0.23 8.13
C LYS A 264 7.53 1.48 7.64
N SER A 265 7.50 2.50 8.47
CA SER A 265 8.10 3.79 8.18
C SER A 265 9.41 3.99 8.94
N PHE A 266 10.22 4.92 8.44
CA PHE A 266 11.38 5.43 9.15
C PHE A 266 11.60 6.90 8.80
N TYR A 267 12.32 7.60 9.67
CA TYR A 267 12.73 8.98 9.42
C TYR A 267 13.98 9.01 8.53
N ASP A 268 13.87 9.70 7.41
CA ASP A 268 14.98 10.01 6.50
C ASP A 268 15.58 11.38 6.87
N PRO A 269 16.74 11.41 7.55
CA PRO A 269 17.34 12.65 8.02
C PRO A 269 17.99 13.48 6.91
N LEU A 270 18.24 12.91 5.72
CA LEU A 270 18.87 13.66 4.63
C LEU A 270 17.89 14.60 3.93
N ASN A 271 16.61 14.21 3.90
CA ASN A 271 15.55 14.98 3.26
C ASN A 271 14.49 15.51 4.24
N ASP A 272 14.68 15.28 5.54
CA ASP A 272 13.77 15.70 6.61
C ASP A 272 12.32 15.24 6.36
N GLN A 273 12.15 13.94 6.14
CA GLN A 273 10.86 13.35 5.80
C GLN A 273 10.67 11.98 6.44
N GLN A 274 9.42 11.61 6.68
CA GLN A 274 9.07 10.23 6.99
C GLN A 274 8.91 9.45 5.67
N VAL A 275 9.50 8.26 5.57
CA VAL A 275 9.38 7.38 4.40
C VAL A 275 8.73 6.07 4.81
N ILE A 276 7.84 5.54 3.97
CA ILE A 276 7.15 4.27 4.19
C ILE A 276 7.26 3.35 2.97
N MET A 277 7.39 2.06 3.25
CA MET A 277 7.32 0.97 2.28
C MET A 277 6.37 -0.10 2.82
N GLY A 278 5.68 -0.81 1.93
CA GLY A 278 4.76 -1.89 2.28
C GLY A 278 5.10 -3.16 1.52
N TRP A 279 4.74 -4.31 2.09
CA TRP A 279 4.80 -5.58 1.40
C TRP A 279 3.64 -5.74 0.43
N THR A 280 3.95 -6.23 -0.77
CA THR A 280 2.98 -6.62 -1.78
C THR A 280 3.08 -8.12 -2.04
N ALA A 281 2.11 -8.86 -1.52
CA ALA A 281 1.96 -10.30 -1.76
C ALA A 281 1.71 -10.65 -3.23
N GLU A 282 2.09 -11.85 -3.65
CA GLU A 282 1.64 -12.44 -4.92
C GLU A 282 0.14 -12.74 -4.86
N ASP A 283 -0.52 -12.74 -6.03
CA ASP A 283 -1.90 -13.18 -6.16
C ASP A 283 -2.15 -14.08 -7.37
N ASP A 284 -1.14 -14.84 -7.86
CA ASP A 284 -1.27 -15.84 -8.94
C ASP A 284 -1.13 -17.31 -8.53
N ASN A 285 -0.69 -17.58 -7.30
CA ASN A 285 -0.33 -18.89 -6.77
C ASN A 285 0.74 -19.65 -7.60
N GLN A 286 1.62 -18.94 -8.34
CA GLN A 286 2.70 -19.57 -9.11
C GLN A 286 4.10 -19.32 -8.56
N GLY A 287 4.25 -18.46 -7.55
CA GLY A 287 5.58 -18.05 -7.10
C GLY A 287 6.46 -19.16 -6.51
N GLU A 288 5.91 -20.24 -5.96
CA GLU A 288 6.72 -21.41 -5.56
C GLU A 288 7.42 -22.04 -6.78
N GLN A 289 6.69 -22.22 -7.88
CA GLN A 289 7.23 -22.76 -9.14
C GLN A 289 8.22 -21.79 -9.78
N ARG A 290 7.94 -20.48 -9.69
CA ARG A 290 8.82 -19.40 -10.15
C ARG A 290 10.08 -19.26 -9.30
N GLY A 291 10.03 -19.77 -8.07
CA GLY A 291 11.13 -19.75 -7.11
C GLY A 291 11.34 -18.39 -6.42
N TRP A 292 10.37 -17.49 -6.49
CA TRP A 292 10.34 -16.26 -5.68
C TRP A 292 8.91 -15.78 -5.42
N GLN A 293 8.70 -15.12 -4.28
CA GLN A 293 7.41 -14.56 -3.88
C GLN A 293 7.58 -13.29 -3.06
N GLY A 294 6.78 -12.27 -3.40
CA GLY A 294 6.69 -11.03 -2.64
C GLY A 294 7.78 -10.01 -3.00
N LEU A 295 7.40 -8.75 -2.83
CA LEU A 295 8.25 -7.59 -3.03
C LEU A 295 7.78 -6.46 -2.10
N HIS A 296 8.58 -5.41 -1.98
CA HIS A 296 8.14 -4.15 -1.39
C HIS A 296 7.74 -3.15 -2.46
N THR A 297 6.80 -2.28 -2.10
CA THR A 297 6.45 -1.11 -2.90
C THR A 297 7.59 -0.11 -2.97
N LEU A 298 7.48 0.85 -3.89
CA LEU A 298 8.38 2.00 -3.97
C LEU A 298 8.43 2.75 -2.64
N PRO A 299 9.59 3.26 -2.22
CA PRO A 299 9.69 4.14 -1.05
C PRO A 299 8.87 5.42 -1.25
N ARG A 300 7.97 5.69 -0.31
CA ARG A 300 7.05 6.83 -0.37
C ARG A 300 7.31 7.82 0.75
N ALA A 301 7.51 9.08 0.41
CA ALA A 301 7.47 10.17 1.37
C ALA A 301 6.05 10.34 1.91
N ILE A 302 5.93 10.50 3.22
CA ILE A 302 4.68 10.79 3.92
C ILE A 302 4.62 12.29 4.24
N PHE A 303 3.45 12.88 4.00
CA PHE A 303 3.14 14.26 4.39
C PHE A 303 1.65 14.38 4.69
N LEU A 304 1.22 15.55 5.18
CA LEU A 304 -0.18 15.82 5.47
C LEU A 304 -0.81 16.77 4.45
N SER A 305 -2.13 16.73 4.34
CA SER A 305 -2.91 17.77 3.68
C SER A 305 -2.72 19.12 4.35
N ASP A 306 -3.08 20.20 3.63
CA ASP A 306 -2.94 21.58 4.13
C ASP A 306 -3.73 21.83 5.43
N ASP A 307 -4.84 21.12 5.65
CA ASP A 307 -5.63 21.16 6.90
C ASP A 307 -5.07 20.25 8.01
N GLY A 308 -4.07 19.42 7.71
CA GLY A 308 -3.45 18.49 8.65
C GLY A 308 -4.32 17.29 9.03
N LEU A 309 -5.37 16.97 8.27
CA LEU A 309 -6.35 15.91 8.59
C LEU A 309 -6.32 14.70 7.64
N GLN A 310 -5.43 14.71 6.64
CA GLN A 310 -5.26 13.60 5.71
C GLN A 310 -3.78 13.22 5.54
N LEU A 311 -3.45 11.95 5.78
CA LEU A 311 -2.16 11.38 5.39
C LEU A 311 -2.08 11.28 3.87
N ARG A 312 -0.97 11.72 3.30
CA ARG A 312 -0.69 11.70 1.87
C ARG A 312 0.65 11.03 1.63
N THR A 313 0.76 10.33 0.50
CA THR A 313 1.99 9.66 0.10
C THR A 313 2.35 10.00 -1.34
N ARG A 314 3.65 10.08 -1.60
CA ARG A 314 4.20 10.19 -2.96
C ARG A 314 5.53 9.44 -3.04
N PRO A 315 5.87 8.83 -4.19
CA PRO A 315 7.21 8.26 -4.37
C PRO A 315 8.30 9.30 -4.06
N ILE A 316 9.38 8.87 -3.42
CA ILE A 316 10.50 9.78 -3.13
C ILE A 316 11.09 10.37 -4.41
N GLU A 317 11.58 11.60 -4.34
CA GLU A 317 12.11 12.30 -5.51
C GLU A 317 13.36 11.62 -6.09
N ALA A 318 14.13 10.90 -5.26
CA ALA A 318 15.33 10.18 -5.66
C ALA A 318 15.07 9.14 -6.77
N LEU A 319 13.86 8.56 -6.86
CA LEU A 319 13.50 7.58 -7.88
C LEU A 319 13.61 8.13 -9.31
N GLN A 320 13.58 9.45 -9.50
CA GLN A 320 13.79 10.08 -10.81
C GLN A 320 15.19 9.76 -11.39
N SER A 321 16.16 9.40 -10.56
CA SER A 321 17.49 8.96 -11.01
C SER A 321 17.44 7.68 -11.88
N LEU A 322 16.37 6.90 -11.78
CA LEU A 322 16.17 5.70 -12.60
C LEU A 322 15.75 6.04 -14.04
N ARG A 323 15.26 7.26 -14.32
CA ARG A 323 14.76 7.63 -15.65
C ARG A 323 15.87 7.55 -16.70
N ASN A 324 15.60 6.83 -17.78
CA ASN A 324 16.45 6.86 -18.96
C ASN A 324 15.99 7.98 -19.90
N GLU A 325 16.65 9.13 -19.84
CA GLU A 325 16.33 10.31 -20.65
C GLU A 325 16.37 10.05 -22.17
N LYS A 326 17.10 9.04 -22.65
CA LYS A 326 17.11 8.68 -24.09
C LYS A 326 15.80 8.06 -24.56
N THR A 327 15.01 7.54 -23.62
CA THR A 327 13.72 6.88 -23.89
C THR A 327 12.53 7.80 -23.66
N HIS A 328 12.76 9.03 -23.19
CA HIS A 328 11.68 9.97 -22.91
C HIS A 328 10.80 10.18 -24.14
N ARG A 329 9.49 10.13 -23.93
CA ARG A 329 8.47 10.47 -24.91
C ARG A 329 7.51 11.46 -24.27
N HIS A 330 7.24 12.52 -25.01
CA HIS A 330 6.36 13.60 -24.58
C HIS A 330 5.23 13.80 -25.59
N PHE A 331 4.01 13.85 -25.11
CA PHE A 331 2.82 14.20 -25.87
C PHE A 331 2.07 15.33 -25.15
N GLN A 332 1.46 16.22 -25.92
CA GLN A 332 0.76 17.37 -25.37
C GLN A 332 -0.53 17.65 -26.15
N ASN A 333 -1.58 18.07 -25.43
CA ASN A 333 -2.86 18.48 -25.99
C ASN A 333 -3.50 17.45 -26.94
N VAL A 334 -3.42 16.15 -26.59
CA VAL A 334 -4.04 15.09 -27.38
C VAL A 334 -5.52 15.02 -27.02
N ILE A 335 -6.37 15.36 -27.98
CA ILE A 335 -7.83 15.31 -27.84
C ILE A 335 -8.30 13.89 -28.15
N LEU A 336 -8.96 13.24 -27.20
CA LEU A 336 -9.55 11.94 -27.41
C LEU A 336 -10.96 12.07 -28.03
N PRO A 337 -11.35 11.18 -28.96
CA PRO A 337 -12.74 11.10 -29.42
C PRO A 337 -13.68 10.64 -28.29
N THR A 338 -14.98 10.94 -28.45
CA THR A 338 -16.02 10.74 -27.43
C THR A 338 -16.15 9.29 -26.96
N VAL A 339 -15.99 8.31 -27.86
CA VAL A 339 -15.94 6.89 -27.49
C VAL A 339 -14.88 6.22 -28.34
N ILE A 340 -13.90 5.62 -27.68
CA ILE A 340 -12.86 4.78 -28.30
C ILE A 340 -12.61 3.56 -27.43
N PRO A 341 -12.76 2.34 -27.95
CA PRO A 341 -12.55 1.14 -27.13
C PRO A 341 -11.08 0.99 -26.71
N PHE A 342 -10.15 1.27 -27.62
CA PHE A 342 -8.71 1.20 -27.41
C PHE A 342 -7.97 1.78 -28.63
N VAL A 343 -6.97 2.63 -28.41
CA VAL A 343 -6.07 3.15 -29.45
C VAL A 343 -4.64 3.17 -28.93
N LEU A 344 -3.70 2.62 -29.68
CA LEU A 344 -2.29 2.58 -29.28
C LEU A 344 -1.68 3.98 -29.18
N VAL A 345 -0.85 4.16 -28.16
CA VAL A 345 0.09 5.29 -28.10
C VAL A 345 1.27 4.95 -29.02
N PRO A 346 1.56 5.76 -30.05
CA PRO A 346 2.59 5.44 -31.04
C PRO A 346 4.00 5.52 -30.43
N ASP A 347 4.92 4.70 -30.93
CA ASP A 347 6.35 4.74 -30.61
C ASP A 347 6.70 4.57 -29.12
N VAL A 348 5.82 3.91 -28.36
CA VAL A 348 6.02 3.55 -26.96
C VAL A 348 5.68 2.09 -26.73
N SER A 349 6.59 1.36 -26.11
CA SER A 349 6.34 0.04 -25.54
C SER A 349 7.35 -0.24 -24.41
N GLY A 350 6.96 -1.06 -23.45
CA GLY A 350 7.79 -1.42 -22.32
C GLY A 350 6.94 -1.96 -21.16
N ASN A 351 7.62 -2.66 -20.26
CA ASN A 351 7.07 -3.17 -19.01
C ASN A 351 7.91 -2.72 -17.79
N GLN A 352 8.88 -1.83 -17.99
CA GLN A 352 9.72 -1.24 -16.95
C GLN A 352 9.75 0.28 -17.16
N ILE A 353 8.65 0.96 -16.82
CA ILE A 353 8.40 2.35 -17.22
C ILE A 353 7.76 3.19 -16.11
N GLU A 354 8.02 4.49 -16.12
CA GLU A 354 7.26 5.51 -15.41
C GLU A 354 6.44 6.31 -16.43
N ILE A 355 5.19 6.63 -16.07
CA ILE A 355 4.29 7.45 -16.87
C ILE A 355 3.71 8.56 -16.01
N ILE A 356 3.91 9.81 -16.41
CA ILE A 356 3.24 10.97 -15.83
C ILE A 356 2.22 11.48 -16.83
N ILE A 357 0.94 11.38 -16.49
CA ILE A 357 -0.16 11.81 -17.35
C ILE A 357 -1.00 12.86 -16.64
N ASN A 358 -1.29 13.97 -17.34
CA ASN A 358 -2.20 15.00 -16.86
C ASN A 358 -3.45 15.03 -17.75
N TRP A 359 -4.58 14.63 -17.18
CA TRP A 359 -5.87 14.66 -17.81
C TRP A 359 -6.52 16.03 -17.67
N GLN A 360 -7.23 16.43 -18.71
CA GLN A 360 -8.15 17.56 -18.70
C GLN A 360 -9.53 17.07 -19.17
N PHE A 361 -10.58 17.36 -18.39
CA PHE A 361 -11.94 16.88 -18.67
C PHE A 361 -13.00 17.76 -17.98
N SER A 362 -14.29 17.48 -18.23
CA SER A 362 -15.42 18.17 -17.60
C SER A 362 -16.20 17.24 -16.66
N MET A 363 -16.46 17.69 -15.42
CA MET A 363 -17.20 16.94 -14.39
C MET A 363 -18.73 17.01 -14.52
N ASN A 364 -19.26 17.71 -15.53
CA ASN A 364 -20.71 17.90 -15.71
C ASN A 364 -21.43 16.71 -16.40
N GLN A 365 -20.74 15.59 -16.56
CA GLN A 365 -21.22 14.39 -17.25
C GLN A 365 -20.63 13.12 -16.63
N ASN A 366 -21.17 11.98 -17.03
CA ASN A 366 -20.57 10.69 -16.70
C ASN A 366 -19.41 10.43 -17.65
N LEU A 367 -18.29 9.99 -17.08
CA LEU A 367 -17.07 9.69 -17.83
C LEU A 367 -16.48 8.36 -17.34
N ASP A 368 -15.94 7.59 -18.28
CA ASP A 368 -15.01 6.47 -18.03
C ASP A 368 -13.94 6.47 -19.12
N PHE A 369 -12.71 6.80 -18.74
CA PHE A 369 -11.58 6.93 -19.64
C PHE A 369 -10.26 6.64 -18.94
N GLY A 370 -9.23 6.35 -19.71
CA GLY A 370 -7.93 6.07 -19.13
C GLY A 370 -6.89 5.61 -20.13
N MET A 371 -5.89 4.95 -19.58
CA MET A 371 -4.79 4.35 -20.31
C MET A 371 -4.73 2.85 -20.03
N SER A 372 -4.58 2.06 -21.07
CA SER A 372 -4.31 0.63 -21.01
C SER A 372 -2.80 0.42 -21.05
N VAL A 373 -2.27 -0.38 -20.12
CA VAL A 373 -0.84 -0.69 -20.00
C VAL A 373 -0.63 -2.19 -19.99
N LEU A 374 0.63 -2.62 -20.18
CA LEU A 374 0.97 -4.04 -20.35
C LEU A 374 0.01 -4.73 -21.33
N SER A 375 -0.28 -4.03 -22.43
CA SER A 375 -1.34 -4.40 -23.35
C SER A 375 -0.76 -5.09 -24.57
N THR A 376 -1.50 -6.03 -25.15
CA THR A 376 -1.22 -6.48 -26.52
C THR A 376 -1.62 -5.42 -27.52
N SER A 377 -1.04 -5.46 -28.72
CA SER A 377 -1.32 -4.47 -29.77
C SER A 377 -2.78 -4.42 -30.21
N ASP A 378 -3.54 -5.49 -29.95
CA ASP A 378 -4.98 -5.62 -30.25
C ASP A 378 -5.89 -5.39 -29.03
N GLY A 379 -5.34 -5.08 -27.85
CA GLY A 379 -6.10 -4.89 -26.60
C GLY A 379 -6.71 -6.16 -26.00
N SER A 380 -6.40 -7.35 -26.54
CA SER A 380 -6.97 -8.62 -26.06
C SER A 380 -6.45 -9.09 -24.70
N GLN A 381 -5.31 -8.55 -24.25
CA GLN A 381 -4.84 -8.60 -22.86
C GLN A 381 -4.36 -7.20 -22.51
N GLN A 382 -4.81 -6.66 -21.38
CA GLN A 382 -4.50 -5.29 -20.96
C GLN A 382 -4.82 -5.08 -19.47
N THR A 383 -4.12 -4.14 -18.85
CA THR A 383 -4.51 -3.58 -17.55
C THR A 383 -4.95 -2.14 -17.75
N ASN A 384 -6.18 -1.81 -17.37
CA ASN A 384 -6.72 -0.47 -17.57
C ASN A 384 -6.53 0.37 -16.30
N ILE A 385 -5.97 1.56 -16.46
CA ILE A 385 -5.80 2.55 -15.40
C ILE A 385 -6.62 3.76 -15.79
N GLY A 386 -7.69 4.03 -15.05
CA GLY A 386 -8.71 4.96 -15.49
C GLY A 386 -9.29 5.84 -14.41
N ILE A 387 -10.13 6.76 -14.89
CA ILE A 387 -10.86 7.74 -14.11
C ILE A 387 -12.34 7.58 -14.42
N ILE A 388 -13.17 7.48 -13.37
CA ILE A 388 -14.62 7.54 -13.47
C ILE A 388 -15.14 8.79 -12.79
N THR A 389 -16.06 9.48 -13.45
CA THR A 389 -16.81 10.60 -12.89
C THR A 389 -18.30 10.34 -13.04
N GLN A 390 -19.09 10.81 -12.08
CA GLN A 390 -20.55 10.77 -12.14
C GLN A 390 -21.08 12.19 -12.03
N ARG A 391 -22.00 12.55 -12.92
CA ARG A 391 -22.60 13.89 -12.94
C ARG A 391 -23.35 14.22 -11.64
N ASN A 392 -23.98 13.22 -11.03
CA ASN A 392 -24.71 13.35 -9.78
C ASN A 392 -24.39 12.16 -8.88
N THR A 393 -23.72 12.42 -7.77
CA THR A 393 -23.29 11.40 -6.80
C THR A 393 -24.17 11.37 -5.56
N SER A 394 -25.01 12.39 -5.35
CA SER A 394 -25.95 12.42 -4.22
C SER A 394 -27.00 11.31 -4.32
N VAL A 395 -27.44 11.01 -5.56
CA VAL A 395 -28.36 9.90 -5.84
C VAL A 395 -27.99 9.25 -7.18
N MET A 396 -27.65 7.98 -7.12
CA MET A 396 -27.23 7.15 -8.24
C MET A 396 -28.20 5.97 -8.38
N MET A 397 -29.14 6.09 -9.30
CA MET A 397 -30.13 5.04 -9.58
C MET A 397 -29.48 3.88 -10.33
N ASN A 398 -29.83 2.65 -9.95
CA ASN A 398 -29.29 1.41 -10.52
C ASN A 398 -27.79 1.21 -10.31
N TRP A 399 -27.25 1.79 -9.24
CA TRP A 399 -25.85 1.65 -8.86
C TRP A 399 -25.77 1.06 -7.46
N ASP A 400 -24.87 0.10 -7.30
CA ASP A 400 -24.43 -0.43 -6.03
C ASP A 400 -22.98 0.04 -5.77
N LEU A 401 -22.78 0.66 -4.62
CA LEU A 401 -21.45 0.89 -4.07
C LEU A 401 -21.07 -0.29 -3.17
N ALA A 402 -20.76 -1.44 -3.76
CA ALA A 402 -20.62 -2.70 -3.02
C ALA A 402 -19.45 -2.71 -2.02
N GLY A 403 -19.70 -3.21 -0.81
CA GLY A 403 -18.70 -3.35 0.24
C GLY A 403 -18.51 -2.11 1.12
N TRP A 404 -17.53 -2.21 2.02
CA TRP A 404 -17.18 -1.18 3.02
C TRP A 404 -18.32 -0.80 3.97
N ASP A 405 -19.31 -1.68 4.09
CA ASP A 405 -20.43 -1.55 5.01
C ASP A 405 -19.95 -1.70 6.45
N TYR A 406 -20.32 -0.74 7.30
CA TYR A 406 -20.08 -0.83 8.75
C TYR A 406 -21.38 -0.83 9.56
N PHE A 407 -22.50 -0.44 8.94
CA PHE A 407 -23.80 -0.40 9.59
C PHE A 407 -24.93 -0.64 8.59
N SER A 408 -25.94 -1.40 8.99
CA SER A 408 -27.16 -1.64 8.19
C SER A 408 -28.38 -1.14 8.94
N VAL A 409 -29.19 -0.32 8.27
CA VAL A 409 -30.49 0.16 8.75
C VAL A 409 -31.59 -0.69 8.12
N PRO A 410 -32.26 -1.57 8.88
CA PRO A 410 -33.30 -2.43 8.33
C PRO A 410 -34.64 -1.71 8.18
N ASN A 411 -35.53 -2.29 7.36
CA ASN A 411 -36.94 -1.89 7.21
C ASN A 411 -37.15 -0.43 6.73
N ILE A 412 -36.31 0.01 5.80
CA ILE A 412 -36.40 1.33 5.20
C ILE A 412 -37.49 1.32 4.10
N HIS A 413 -38.40 2.30 4.10
CA HIS A 413 -39.55 2.27 3.19
C HIS A 413 -39.15 2.61 1.76
N GLN A 414 -38.22 3.55 1.59
CA GLN A 414 -37.77 4.08 0.31
C GLN A 414 -36.30 4.53 0.41
N TRP A 415 -35.60 4.55 -0.73
CA TRP A 415 -34.18 4.92 -0.77
C TRP A 415 -33.90 6.31 -0.19
N SER A 416 -34.84 7.25 -0.29
CA SER A 416 -34.63 8.64 0.16
C SER A 416 -34.45 8.77 1.67
N ASP A 417 -34.83 7.73 2.43
CA ASP A 417 -34.64 7.72 3.88
C ASP A 417 -33.20 7.35 4.27
N CYS A 418 -32.38 6.82 3.35
CA CYS A 418 -30.96 6.52 3.58
C CYS A 418 -30.10 7.76 3.78
N GLN A 419 -30.27 8.74 2.89
CA GLN A 419 -29.39 9.90 2.82
C GLN A 419 -29.35 10.69 4.15
N PRO A 420 -30.49 11.04 4.79
CA PRO A 420 -30.47 11.74 6.07
C PRO A 420 -29.76 10.96 7.19
N VAL A 421 -29.83 9.62 7.17
CA VAL A 421 -29.12 8.79 8.15
C VAL A 421 -27.61 8.88 7.94
N CYS A 422 -27.15 8.76 6.69
CA CYS A 422 -25.73 8.93 6.36
C CYS A 422 -25.23 10.36 6.66
N ASP A 423 -26.03 11.38 6.36
CA ASP A 423 -25.66 12.78 6.58
C ASP A 423 -25.44 13.09 8.07
N GLN A 424 -26.19 12.44 8.97
CA GLN A 424 -26.07 12.59 10.43
C GLN A 424 -24.96 11.76 11.06
N ASP A 425 -24.50 10.70 10.39
CA ASP A 425 -23.43 9.83 10.88
C ASP A 425 -22.05 10.37 10.46
N THR A 426 -21.15 10.58 11.43
CA THR A 426 -19.83 11.16 11.17
C THR A 426 -18.89 10.26 10.37
N LYS A 427 -19.07 8.94 10.43
CA LYS A 427 -18.25 7.94 9.72
C LYS A 427 -18.74 7.72 8.29
N CYS A 428 -20.04 7.86 8.07
CA CYS A 428 -20.65 7.58 6.78
C CYS A 428 -20.07 8.47 5.67
N GLN A 429 -19.59 7.85 4.59
CA GLN A 429 -19.15 8.50 3.37
C GLN A 429 -20.09 8.24 2.20
N ALA A 430 -20.77 7.09 2.20
CA ALA A 430 -21.70 6.69 1.17
C ALA A 430 -22.73 5.70 1.71
N TRP A 431 -23.79 5.48 0.95
CA TRP A 431 -24.85 4.52 1.29
C TRP A 431 -25.35 3.77 0.04
N THR A 432 -25.79 2.53 0.24
CA THR A 432 -26.57 1.76 -0.76
C THR A 432 -27.90 1.35 -0.15
N PHE A 433 -29.00 1.66 -0.83
CA PHE A 433 -30.31 1.08 -0.60
C PHE A 433 -30.53 -0.10 -1.55
N VAL A 434 -30.85 -1.27 -0.99
CA VAL A 434 -31.09 -2.49 -1.78
C VAL A 434 -32.57 -2.87 -1.74
N THR A 435 -33.19 -2.96 -2.92
CA THR A 435 -34.55 -3.50 -3.11
C THR A 435 -34.46 -4.96 -3.53
N ASP A 436 -34.23 -5.84 -2.58
CA ASP A 436 -34.27 -7.28 -2.81
C ASP A 436 -35.37 -7.92 -1.97
N ARG A 437 -36.18 -8.77 -2.62
CA ARG A 437 -37.29 -9.51 -2.00
C ARG A 437 -36.82 -10.49 -0.92
N GLN A 438 -35.53 -10.81 -0.85
CA GLN A 438 -34.97 -11.77 0.10
C GLN A 438 -34.40 -11.13 1.39
N ILE A 439 -33.95 -9.88 1.37
CA ILE A 439 -33.23 -9.25 2.51
C ILE A 439 -33.99 -8.09 3.18
N ASN A 440 -35.24 -7.86 2.81
CA ASN A 440 -36.01 -6.64 3.12
C ASN A 440 -35.30 -5.37 2.62
N ASN A 441 -36.05 -4.27 2.53
CA ASN A 441 -35.49 -2.99 2.12
C ASN A 441 -34.53 -2.48 3.20
N ASN A 442 -33.23 -2.51 2.91
CA ASN A 442 -32.18 -2.11 3.85
C ASN A 442 -31.33 -0.98 3.27
N CYS A 443 -30.85 -0.13 4.17
CA CYS A 443 -29.82 0.83 3.88
C CYS A 443 -28.48 0.38 4.46
N PHE A 444 -27.42 0.34 3.66
CA PHE A 444 -26.08 0.01 4.10
C PHE A 444 -25.21 1.26 4.09
N LEU A 445 -24.71 1.67 5.26
CA LEU A 445 -23.81 2.82 5.42
C LEU A 445 -22.36 2.38 5.32
N LYS A 446 -21.55 3.21 4.67
CA LYS A 446 -20.17 2.86 4.25
C LYS A 446 -19.16 3.84 4.80
N SER A 447 -18.03 3.33 5.29
CA SER A 447 -16.93 4.16 5.83
C SER A 447 -15.93 4.60 4.76
N GLY A 448 -16.27 4.40 3.49
CA GLY A 448 -15.55 4.87 2.31
C GLY A 448 -16.50 4.96 1.12
N ILE A 449 -15.95 5.22 -0.08
CA ILE A 449 -16.72 5.30 -1.33
C ILE A 449 -16.26 4.16 -2.26
N PRO A 450 -16.97 3.02 -2.29
CA PRO A 450 -16.63 1.91 -3.18
C PRO A 450 -16.68 2.25 -4.68
N LEU A 451 -16.12 1.36 -5.50
CA LEU A 451 -16.24 1.45 -6.95
C LEU A 451 -17.71 1.25 -7.37
N LEU A 452 -18.09 1.95 -8.43
CA LEU A 452 -19.44 1.90 -9.00
C LEU A 452 -19.69 0.54 -9.67
N ASN A 453 -20.76 -0.15 -9.25
CA ASN A 453 -21.23 -1.38 -9.89
C ASN A 453 -22.68 -1.22 -10.36
N SER A 454 -22.96 -1.47 -11.64
CA SER A 454 -24.32 -1.37 -12.18
C SER A 454 -25.21 -2.48 -11.62
N ASN A 455 -26.27 -2.10 -10.91
CA ASN A 455 -27.24 -3.02 -10.33
C ASN A 455 -28.63 -2.37 -10.24
N ALA A 456 -29.57 -2.87 -11.05
CA ALA A 456 -30.94 -2.34 -11.12
C ALA A 456 -31.77 -2.50 -9.83
N ALA A 457 -31.31 -3.31 -8.88
CA ALA A 457 -31.95 -3.48 -7.58
C ALA A 457 -31.41 -2.51 -6.51
N CYS A 458 -30.50 -1.60 -6.87
CA CYS A 458 -29.83 -0.71 -5.93
C CYS A 458 -30.00 0.76 -6.28
N VAL A 459 -30.09 1.59 -5.24
CA VAL A 459 -29.93 3.04 -5.34
C VAL A 459 -28.84 3.43 -4.35
N SER A 460 -27.83 4.16 -4.80
CA SER A 460 -26.73 4.58 -3.92
C SER A 460 -26.61 6.10 -3.84
N GLY A 461 -25.86 6.59 -2.87
CA GLY A 461 -25.50 8.00 -2.77
C GLY A 461 -24.21 8.21 -2.00
N VAL A 462 -23.50 9.28 -2.33
CA VAL A 462 -22.28 9.74 -1.65
C VAL A 462 -22.61 10.96 -0.80
N LYS A 463 -22.17 10.94 0.46
CA LYS A 463 -22.29 12.06 1.39
C LYS A 463 -21.43 13.22 0.90
N GLN A 464 -22.05 14.37 0.65
CA GLN A 464 -21.37 15.53 0.11
C GLN A 464 -20.51 16.21 1.18
N LYS A 465 -19.25 16.54 0.84
CA LYS A 465 -18.31 17.25 1.74
C LYS A 465 -18.34 18.78 1.62
N GLY A 466 -19.02 19.31 0.60
CA GLY A 466 -19.19 20.74 0.35
C GLY A 466 -20.08 20.97 -0.87
N LEU A 467 -20.47 22.23 -1.15
CA LEU A 467 -21.38 22.56 -2.25
C LEU A 467 -20.78 22.29 -3.65
N ASP A 468 -19.46 22.37 -3.78
CA ASP A 468 -18.78 22.29 -5.08
C ASP A 468 -17.72 21.17 -5.18
N GLN A 469 -17.58 20.34 -4.14
CA GLN A 469 -16.65 19.20 -4.18
C GLN A 469 -17.31 18.00 -4.87
N GLN A 470 -16.56 17.32 -5.73
CA GLN A 470 -17.06 16.14 -6.44
C GLN A 470 -16.09 14.96 -6.27
N PRO A 471 -16.58 13.75 -5.98
CA PRO A 471 -15.72 12.58 -5.89
C PRO A 471 -15.36 12.10 -7.30
N VAL A 472 -14.12 11.65 -7.44
CA VAL A 472 -13.59 11.02 -8.65
C VAL A 472 -12.95 9.70 -8.27
N TRP A 473 -13.27 8.65 -9.02
CA TRP A 473 -12.68 7.34 -8.83
C TRP A 473 -11.49 7.20 -9.75
N ILE A 474 -10.35 6.81 -9.18
CA ILE A 474 -9.19 6.31 -9.92
C ILE A 474 -9.18 4.80 -9.73
N TYR A 475 -9.02 4.04 -10.81
CA TYR A 475 -9.07 2.59 -10.75
C TYR A 475 -7.95 1.91 -11.53
N ILE A 476 -7.65 0.67 -11.13
CA ILE A 476 -6.84 -0.29 -11.89
C ILE A 476 -7.72 -1.52 -12.14
N ASP A 477 -8.17 -1.69 -13.37
CA ASP A 477 -8.95 -2.83 -13.81
C ASP A 477 -8.02 -3.90 -14.39
N ARG A 478 -8.04 -5.05 -13.72
CA ARG A 478 -7.20 -6.22 -13.96
C ARG A 478 -7.97 -7.37 -14.62
N THR A 479 -9.24 -7.17 -14.97
CA THR A 479 -10.10 -8.24 -15.51
C THR A 479 -9.60 -8.86 -16.80
N LEU A 480 -8.79 -8.12 -17.57
CA LEU A 480 -8.15 -8.57 -18.82
C LEU A 480 -6.62 -8.65 -18.72
N SER A 481 -6.05 -8.50 -17.53
CA SER A 481 -4.59 -8.41 -17.37
C SER A 481 -3.89 -9.78 -17.44
N GLN A 482 -4.58 -10.85 -17.04
CA GLN A 482 -4.12 -12.24 -17.12
C GLN A 482 -5.28 -13.18 -17.42
N THR A 483 -4.98 -14.44 -17.78
CA THR A 483 -6.01 -15.49 -17.97
C THR A 483 -5.94 -16.60 -16.92
N ASN A 484 -4.85 -16.69 -16.14
CA ASN A 484 -4.73 -17.60 -15.01
C ASN A 484 -5.94 -17.47 -14.03
N PRO A 485 -6.78 -18.50 -13.86
CA PRO A 485 -7.96 -18.43 -13.00
C PRO A 485 -7.62 -18.42 -11.50
N ALA A 486 -6.42 -18.82 -11.11
CA ALA A 486 -5.94 -18.70 -9.73
C ALA A 486 -5.51 -17.26 -9.41
N ALA A 487 -5.31 -16.42 -10.44
CA ALA A 487 -4.94 -15.04 -10.25
C ALA A 487 -6.12 -14.19 -9.78
N ALA A 488 -5.87 -13.11 -9.03
CA ALA A 488 -6.93 -12.13 -8.76
C ALA A 488 -7.16 -11.24 -9.99
N HIS A 489 -8.42 -11.07 -10.38
CA HIS A 489 -8.83 -10.28 -11.56
C HIS A 489 -9.61 -9.02 -11.20
N SER A 490 -10.05 -8.91 -9.94
CA SER A 490 -10.92 -7.83 -9.49
C SER A 490 -10.23 -6.46 -9.64
N PRO A 491 -11.00 -5.43 -10.06
CA PRO A 491 -10.50 -4.07 -10.09
C PRO A 491 -10.17 -3.58 -8.68
N LEU A 492 -9.21 -2.66 -8.62
CA LEU A 492 -8.85 -1.89 -7.43
C LEU A 492 -9.20 -0.43 -7.69
N HIS A 493 -9.55 0.32 -6.65
CA HIS A 493 -9.94 1.72 -6.82
C HIS A 493 -9.64 2.55 -5.60
N GLY A 494 -9.45 3.83 -5.81
CA GLY A 494 -9.46 4.84 -4.77
C GLY A 494 -10.31 6.03 -5.19
N THR A 495 -10.86 6.74 -4.21
CA THR A 495 -11.68 7.93 -4.46
C THR A 495 -10.99 9.16 -3.92
N ILE A 496 -10.88 10.19 -4.76
CA ILE A 496 -10.41 11.51 -4.36
C ILE A 496 -11.55 12.51 -4.45
N TRP A 497 -11.52 13.50 -3.56
CA TRP A 497 -12.37 14.67 -3.69
C TRP A 497 -11.64 15.72 -4.52
N MET A 498 -12.28 16.16 -5.60
CA MET A 498 -11.80 17.27 -6.41
C MET A 498 -12.55 18.55 -6.02
N GLU A 499 -11.80 19.64 -5.92
CA GLU A 499 -12.35 20.98 -5.66
C GLU A 499 -12.23 21.86 -6.90
N PRO A 500 -13.21 22.73 -7.16
CA PRO A 500 -13.13 23.66 -8.27
C PRO A 500 -12.05 24.68 -7.97
N SER A 501 -10.93 24.64 -8.69
CA SER A 501 -9.87 25.62 -8.49
C SER A 501 -10.38 27.04 -8.76
N SER A 502 -9.87 28.05 -8.05
CA SER A 502 -10.11 29.47 -8.37
C SER A 502 -9.66 29.86 -9.79
N SER A 503 -8.89 28.99 -10.47
CA SER A 503 -8.44 29.08 -11.85
C SER A 503 -9.26 28.27 -12.86
N LEU A 504 -10.51 27.89 -12.54
CA LEU A 504 -11.44 27.29 -13.50
C LEU A 504 -11.64 28.21 -14.72
N LEU A 505 -10.81 28.05 -15.74
CA LEU A 505 -11.09 28.57 -17.07
C LEU A 505 -12.11 27.63 -17.71
N ASN A 506 -13.36 28.08 -17.84
CA ASN A 506 -14.42 27.43 -18.63
C ASN A 506 -14.86 26.03 -18.15
N GLY A 507 -14.82 25.74 -16.83
CA GLY A 507 -15.40 24.51 -16.27
C GLY A 507 -14.57 23.22 -16.51
N GLN A 508 -13.30 23.37 -16.86
CA GLN A 508 -12.36 22.26 -17.10
C GLN A 508 -11.62 21.87 -15.81
N TRP A 509 -11.46 20.57 -15.59
CA TRP A 509 -10.82 19.96 -14.43
C TRP A 509 -9.53 19.27 -14.85
N PHE A 510 -8.55 19.24 -13.95
CA PHE A 510 -7.25 18.63 -14.20
C PHE A 510 -6.93 17.58 -13.15
N LEU A 511 -6.51 16.39 -13.60
CA LEU A 511 -6.05 15.32 -12.72
C LEU A 511 -4.77 14.71 -13.27
N GLY A 512 -3.70 14.82 -12.49
CA GLY A 512 -2.43 14.16 -12.78
C GLY A 512 -2.40 12.77 -12.16
N LEU A 513 -1.79 11.81 -12.85
CA LEU A 513 -1.42 10.51 -12.32
C LEU A 513 0.07 10.27 -12.60
N ASN A 514 0.79 9.73 -11.61
CA ASN A 514 2.11 9.14 -11.80
C ASN A 514 1.98 7.62 -11.66
N ILE A 515 2.38 6.88 -12.69
CA ILE A 515 2.14 5.45 -12.85
C ILE A 515 3.49 4.77 -13.05
N PHE A 516 3.82 3.86 -12.14
CA PHE A 516 5.01 3.01 -12.22
C PHE A 516 4.59 1.60 -12.63
N ILE A 517 5.24 1.05 -13.64
CA ILE A 517 5.01 -0.31 -14.16
C ILE A 517 6.34 -1.06 -14.15
N ASP A 518 6.41 -2.11 -13.36
CA ASP A 518 7.62 -2.93 -13.19
C ASP A 518 7.29 -4.41 -13.31
N HIS A 519 7.13 -4.85 -14.56
CA HIS A 519 6.77 -6.20 -14.96
C HIS A 519 5.42 -6.64 -14.38
N SER A 520 5.41 -7.17 -13.16
CA SER A 520 4.23 -7.73 -12.49
C SER A 520 3.62 -6.86 -11.40
N ILE A 521 4.14 -5.64 -11.20
CA ILE A 521 3.57 -4.64 -10.29
C ILE A 521 3.27 -3.33 -11.01
N ILE A 522 2.16 -2.70 -10.62
CA ILE A 522 1.77 -1.37 -11.03
C ILE A 522 1.48 -0.55 -9.78
N GLU A 523 2.07 0.64 -9.66
CA GLU A 523 1.73 1.60 -8.60
C GLU A 523 1.24 2.92 -9.22
N VAL A 524 0.04 3.35 -8.83
CA VAL A 524 -0.59 4.58 -9.33
C VAL A 524 -0.73 5.58 -8.20
N PHE A 525 -0.24 6.80 -8.42
CA PHE A 525 -0.28 7.91 -7.47
C PHE A 525 -0.98 9.12 -8.08
N GLU A 526 -1.67 9.91 -7.26
CA GLU A 526 -2.01 11.29 -7.61
C GLU A 526 -0.85 12.20 -7.17
N PRO A 527 0.04 12.65 -8.08
CA PRO A 527 1.36 13.13 -7.70
C PRO A 527 1.38 14.55 -7.14
N LYS A 528 0.34 15.34 -7.37
CA LYS A 528 0.28 16.74 -6.88
C LYS A 528 -0.10 16.78 -5.40
N GLY A 529 -1.15 16.07 -5.04
CA GLY A 529 -1.69 16.06 -3.68
C GLY A 529 -1.33 14.82 -2.88
N GLY A 530 -0.81 13.74 -3.47
CA GLY A 530 -0.57 12.48 -2.76
C GLY A 530 -1.84 11.86 -2.15
N ARG A 531 -3.02 12.24 -2.67
CA ARG A 531 -4.33 11.94 -2.06
C ARG A 531 -4.73 10.48 -2.16
N VAL A 532 -4.14 9.74 -3.10
CA VAL A 532 -4.40 8.33 -3.34
C VAL A 532 -3.16 7.64 -3.88
N ALA A 533 -2.98 6.40 -3.43
CA ALA A 533 -2.07 5.43 -4.00
C ALA A 533 -2.83 4.11 -4.22
N ILE A 534 -2.55 3.41 -5.33
CA ILE A 534 -3.14 2.11 -5.63
C ILE A 534 -2.03 1.18 -6.15
N THR A 535 -1.76 0.11 -5.42
CA THR A 535 -0.79 -0.93 -5.81
C THR A 535 -1.50 -2.15 -6.35
N ALA A 536 -1.11 -2.59 -7.55
CA ALA A 536 -1.69 -3.73 -8.23
C ALA A 536 -0.62 -4.76 -8.58
N ARG A 537 -0.98 -6.03 -8.44
CA ARG A 537 -0.25 -7.15 -9.04
C ARG A 537 -0.94 -7.60 -10.30
N VAL A 538 -0.17 -7.84 -11.35
CA VAL A 538 -0.65 -8.22 -12.68
C VAL A 538 0.32 -9.21 -13.29
N TYR A 539 -0.18 -10.14 -14.09
CA TYR A 539 0.64 -11.22 -14.63
C TYR A 539 0.41 -11.42 -16.13
N PRO A 540 0.84 -10.47 -16.97
CA PRO A 540 0.68 -10.60 -18.41
C PRO A 540 1.38 -11.87 -18.92
N GLU A 541 0.63 -12.71 -19.62
CA GLU A 541 1.10 -14.02 -20.12
C GLU A 541 1.59 -13.94 -21.56
N LYS A 542 1.13 -12.95 -22.34
CA LYS A 542 1.54 -12.78 -23.73
C LYS A 542 2.83 -11.97 -23.80
N GLU A 543 3.82 -12.49 -24.50
CA GLU A 543 5.16 -11.86 -24.63
C GLU A 543 5.10 -10.44 -25.22
N ASN A 544 4.09 -10.17 -26.07
CA ASN A 544 3.85 -8.86 -26.68
C ASN A 544 2.95 -7.94 -25.85
N ALA A 545 2.61 -8.28 -24.61
CA ALA A 545 1.83 -7.45 -23.68
C ALA A 545 2.69 -6.31 -23.10
N LYS A 546 3.21 -5.46 -23.99
CA LYS A 546 4.16 -4.37 -23.69
C LYS A 546 3.73 -3.03 -24.25
N TYR A 547 2.56 -2.96 -24.88
CA TYR A 547 2.06 -1.74 -25.48
C TYR A 547 1.26 -0.91 -24.49
N LEU A 548 1.12 0.37 -24.82
CA LEU A 548 0.27 1.32 -24.14
C LEU A 548 -0.84 1.74 -25.11
N GLY A 549 -2.04 1.91 -24.59
CA GLY A 549 -3.17 2.46 -25.34
C GLY A 549 -4.00 3.41 -24.49
N VAL A 550 -4.91 4.12 -25.13
CA VAL A 550 -5.88 5.01 -24.48
C VAL A 550 -7.28 4.59 -24.86
N TYR A 551 -8.23 4.79 -23.94
CA TYR A 551 -9.63 4.44 -24.14
C TYR A 551 -10.55 5.50 -23.54
N VAL A 552 -11.77 5.53 -24.06
CA VAL A 552 -12.92 6.28 -23.56
C VAL A 552 -14.13 5.38 -23.75
N HIS A 553 -14.60 4.78 -22.67
CA HIS A 553 -15.76 3.88 -22.66
C HIS A 553 -17.07 4.66 -22.56
N GLU A 554 -17.09 5.76 -21.80
CA GLU A 554 -18.27 6.60 -21.61
C GLU A 554 -17.89 8.08 -21.69
N ALA A 555 -18.59 8.82 -22.54
CA ALA A 555 -18.66 10.28 -22.51
C ALA A 555 -20.02 10.73 -23.08
N SER A 556 -20.73 11.61 -22.37
CA SER A 556 -22.14 11.90 -22.66
C SER A 556 -22.36 12.91 -23.80
N THR A 557 -21.37 13.71 -24.19
CA THR A 557 -21.53 14.78 -25.21
C THR A 557 -20.24 15.08 -25.98
N ASP A 558 -20.34 15.37 -27.28
CA ASP A 558 -19.20 15.78 -28.13
C ASP A 558 -18.61 17.16 -27.77
N GLU A 559 -19.35 17.97 -27.01
CA GLU A 559 -18.92 19.31 -26.59
C GLU A 559 -17.86 19.28 -25.47
N ASN A 560 -17.78 18.18 -24.72
CA ASN A 560 -16.90 18.05 -23.56
C ASN A 560 -15.80 17.03 -23.82
N LYS A 561 -14.66 17.55 -24.29
CA LYS A 561 -13.49 16.76 -24.70
C LYS A 561 -12.72 16.25 -23.49
N ILE A 562 -12.31 14.99 -23.55
CA ILE A 562 -11.23 14.44 -22.72
C ILE A 562 -9.92 14.73 -23.44
N ILE A 563 -8.99 15.36 -22.75
CA ILE A 563 -7.72 15.79 -23.31
C ILE A 563 -6.60 15.25 -22.43
N ILE A 564 -5.61 14.63 -23.05
CA ILE A 564 -4.31 14.40 -22.43
C ILE A 564 -3.55 15.72 -22.56
N ASN A 565 -3.57 16.51 -21.49
CA ASN A 565 -2.91 17.81 -21.46
C ASN A 565 -1.39 17.64 -21.60
N THR A 566 -0.80 16.73 -20.81
CA THR A 566 0.57 16.23 -21.02
C THR A 566 0.63 14.74 -20.75
N LEU A 567 1.55 14.05 -21.43
CA LEU A 567 1.91 12.66 -21.18
C LEU A 567 3.41 12.52 -21.37
N ASP A 568 4.10 12.13 -20.31
CA ASP A 568 5.53 11.90 -20.26
C ASP A 568 5.82 10.46 -19.86
N ILE A 569 6.72 9.80 -20.57
CA ILE A 569 7.00 8.37 -20.39
C ILE A 569 8.51 8.14 -20.45
N TRP A 570 9.05 7.39 -19.48
CA TRP A 570 10.45 6.96 -19.44
C TRP A 570 10.53 5.47 -19.20
N THR A 571 11.49 4.79 -19.82
CA THR A 571 11.96 3.51 -19.27
C THR A 571 12.80 3.79 -18.03
N LEU A 572 12.64 2.96 -17.00
CA LEU A 572 13.45 3.04 -15.80
C LEU A 572 14.59 2.04 -15.85
N ASN A 573 15.72 2.36 -15.23
CA ASN A 573 16.83 1.43 -15.00
C ASN A 573 16.53 0.51 -13.81
N THR A 574 17.30 -0.57 -13.68
CA THR A 574 17.20 -1.46 -12.51
C THR A 574 17.79 -0.80 -11.25
N ILE A 575 17.25 -1.15 -10.08
CA ILE A 575 17.78 -0.73 -8.77
C ILE A 575 18.95 -1.59 -8.29
N TRP A 576 19.18 -2.75 -8.89
CA TRP A 576 20.20 -3.69 -8.44
C TRP A 576 21.56 -3.34 -9.04
N THR A 577 22.55 -3.16 -8.17
CA THR A 577 23.94 -2.80 -8.53
C THR A 577 24.93 -3.92 -8.28
#